data_AF-A0A074WD63-F1
#
_entry.id   AF-A0A074WD63-F1
#
_cell.length_a   1.000
_cell.length_b   1.000
_cell.length_c   1.000
_cell.angle_alpha   90.00
_cell.angle_beta   90.00
_cell.angle_gamma   90.00
#
_symmetry.space_group_name_H-M   'P 1'
#
loop_
_entity.id
_entity.type
_entity.pdbx_description
1 polymer ?
#
loop_
_entity_poly.entity_id
_entity_poly.type
_entity_poly.pdbx_seq_one_letter_code
_entity_poly.pdbx_strand_id
1 'polypeptide(L)'
;MVTLNISPEYGYVVLTATGTCFLSVWHGMRCGAFRKAAGLGYPTPYADSAMLSAASAEDKHKLYLFNCAQRAHGNYLENHYMALTTLLIGGLRYPLLSSAFGVVWSLGRIVYAVGYTAKNKDNGKGRLAGAFFWLAQLGLFVNAGLTGYNLAF
;
A
#
# COMPACT_ATOMS: atom_id res chain seq x y z
N MET A 1 -23.56 -30.93 -9.23
CA MET A 1 -23.35 -29.62 -8.59
C MET A 1 -22.06 -29.72 -7.79
N VAL A 2 -21.08 -28.85 -8.04
CA VAL A 2 -19.85 -28.79 -7.23
C VAL A 2 -20.03 -27.64 -6.24
N THR A 3 -19.90 -27.94 -4.95
CA THR A 3 -20.09 -26.97 -3.87
C THR A 3 -18.73 -26.57 -3.32
N LEU A 4 -18.40 -25.28 -3.35
CA LEU A 4 -17.21 -24.75 -2.69
C LEU A 4 -17.52 -24.50 -1.22
N ASN A 5 -17.04 -25.37 -0.33
CA ASN A 5 -17.16 -25.16 1.11
C ASN A 5 -16.04 -24.23 1.59
N ILE A 6 -16.43 -23.06 2.09
CA ILE A 6 -15.49 -22.07 2.63
C ILE A 6 -15.46 -22.21 4.15
N SER A 7 -14.26 -22.30 4.70
CA SER A 7 -14.04 -22.37 6.15
C SER A 7 -14.47 -21.06 6.84
N PRO A 8 -15.02 -21.10 8.07
CA PRO A 8 -15.40 -19.89 8.81
C PRO A 8 -14.25 -18.86 8.95
N GLU A 9 -13.00 -19.34 9.04
CA GLU A 9 -11.78 -18.52 9.15
C GLU A 9 -11.54 -17.66 7.91
N TYR A 10 -12.16 -17.97 6.77
CA TYR A 10 -12.10 -17.11 5.59
C TYR A 10 -12.73 -15.72 5.86
N GLY A 11 -13.57 -15.58 6.89
CA GLY A 11 -14.01 -14.28 7.38
C GLY A 11 -12.85 -13.33 7.69
N TYR A 12 -11.73 -13.83 8.22
CA TYR A 12 -10.52 -13.01 8.45
C TYR A 12 -9.88 -12.51 7.16
N VAL A 13 -9.92 -13.31 6.09
CA VAL A 13 -9.44 -12.91 4.76
C VAL A 13 -10.27 -11.76 4.23
N VAL A 14 -11.60 -11.86 4.33
CA VAL A 14 -12.53 -10.82 3.87
C VAL A 14 -12.36 -9.53 4.68
N LEU A 15 -12.24 -9.62 6.01
CA LEU A 15 -11.98 -8.47 6.87
C LEU A 15 -10.64 -7.81 6.54
N THR A 16 -9.59 -8.62 6.33
CA THR A 16 -8.26 -8.12 5.94
C THR A 16 -8.32 -7.41 4.59
N ALA A 17 -8.97 -8.04 3.59
CA ALA A 17 -9.17 -7.46 2.26
C ALA A 17 -9.92 -6.13 2.35
N THR A 18 -10.98 -6.06 3.15
CA THR A 18 -11.74 -4.83 3.39
C THR A 18 -10.89 -3.75 4.05
N GLY A 19 -10.05 -4.12 5.02
CA GLY A 19 -9.07 -3.23 5.64
C GLY A 19 -8.11 -2.60 4.64
N THR A 20 -7.66 -3.36 3.63
CA THR A 20 -6.82 -2.81 2.55
C THR A 20 -7.55 -1.76 1.69
N CYS A 21 -8.87 -1.85 1.54
CA CYS A 21 -9.65 -0.82 0.84
C CYS A 21 -9.66 0.49 1.63
N PHE A 22 -9.92 0.43 2.94
CA PHE A 22 -9.84 1.61 3.81
C PHE A 22 -8.43 2.21 3.87
N LEU A 23 -7.40 1.37 3.83
CA LEU A 23 -6.01 1.83 3.77
C LEU A 23 -5.71 2.58 2.45
N SER A 24 -6.31 2.16 1.33
CA SER A 24 -6.24 2.90 0.06
C SER A 24 -6.83 4.31 0.19
N VAL A 25 -8.02 4.42 0.81
CA VAL A 25 -8.67 5.71 1.10
C VAL A 25 -7.78 6.59 1.98
N TRP A 26 -7.16 6.02 3.01
CA TRP A 26 -6.21 6.74 3.87
C TRP A 26 -5.00 7.27 3.10
N HIS A 27 -4.43 6.53 2.16
CA HIS A 27 -3.37 7.02 1.29
C HIS A 27 -3.82 8.23 0.46
N GLY A 28 -5.04 8.19 -0.10
CA GLY A 28 -5.64 9.32 -0.81
C GLY A 28 -5.82 10.55 0.08
N MET A 29 -6.39 10.38 1.28
CA MET A 29 -6.56 11.46 2.26
C MET A 29 -5.22 12.12 2.64
N ARG A 30 -4.16 11.31 2.82
CA ARG A 30 -2.81 11.82 3.09
C ARG A 30 -2.29 12.69 1.96
N CYS A 31 -2.45 12.26 0.71
CA CYS A 31 -2.05 13.07 -0.45
C CYS A 31 -2.78 14.42 -0.46
N GLY A 32 -4.09 14.42 -0.14
CA GLY A 32 -4.88 15.65 -0.01
C GLY A 32 -4.35 16.61 1.06
N ALA A 33 -3.99 16.08 2.24
CA ALA A 33 -3.41 16.88 3.32
C ALA A 33 -2.07 17.53 2.93
N PHE A 34 -1.15 16.77 2.32
CA PHE A 34 0.13 17.30 1.85
C PHE A 34 -0.02 18.26 0.67
N ARG A 35 -0.98 18.02 -0.24
CA ARG A 35 -1.31 18.95 -1.32
C ARG A 35 -1.71 20.31 -0.77
N LYS A 36 -2.64 20.31 0.20
CA LYS A 36 -3.11 21.54 0.84
C LYS A 36 -1.96 22.28 1.51
N ALA A 37 -1.09 21.57 2.23
CA ALA A 37 0.09 22.16 2.85
C ALA A 37 1.06 22.76 1.83
N ALA A 38 1.21 22.14 0.66
CA ALA A 38 2.08 22.63 -0.41
C ALA A 38 1.48 23.75 -1.28
N GLY A 39 0.23 24.16 -1.04
CA GLY A 39 -0.44 25.20 -1.84
C GLY A 39 -0.69 24.81 -3.30
N LEU A 40 -0.66 23.51 -3.63
CA LEU A 40 -0.77 23.03 -5.02
C LEU A 40 -2.23 22.89 -5.46
N GLY A 41 -2.66 23.78 -6.36
CA GLY A 41 -3.96 23.72 -7.02
C GLY A 41 -4.13 22.48 -7.92
N TYR A 42 -5.38 22.08 -8.14
CA TYR A 42 -5.74 21.14 -9.19
C TYR A 42 -5.70 21.86 -10.55
N PRO A 43 -5.33 21.18 -11.66
CA PRO A 43 -5.13 19.73 -11.84
C PRO A 43 -3.67 19.24 -11.68
N THR A 44 -2.74 20.06 -11.19
CA THR A 44 -1.31 19.72 -11.12
C THR A 44 -1.05 18.43 -10.33
N PRO A 45 -0.49 17.36 -10.94
CA PRO A 45 -0.39 16.04 -10.29
C PRO A 45 0.83 15.91 -9.35
N TYR A 46 1.95 16.55 -9.68
CA TYR A 46 3.20 16.56 -8.93
C TYR A 46 3.80 17.97 -8.97
N ALA A 47 4.58 18.32 -7.94
CA ALA A 47 5.46 19.50 -8.00
C ALA A 47 6.63 19.20 -8.96
N ASP A 48 6.78 20.00 -10.00
CA ASP A 48 7.87 19.84 -10.97
C ASP A 48 9.16 20.54 -10.52
N SER A 49 10.22 20.37 -11.31
CA SER A 49 11.54 20.97 -11.04
C SER A 49 11.51 22.49 -11.06
N ALA A 50 10.67 23.11 -11.89
CA ALA A 50 10.57 24.56 -11.97
C ALA A 50 9.95 25.13 -10.69
N MET A 51 8.85 24.55 -10.21
CA MET A 51 8.21 24.89 -8.94
C MET A 51 9.17 24.71 -7.76
N LEU A 52 9.92 23.61 -7.73
CA LEU A 52 10.91 23.37 -6.69
C LEU A 52 12.05 24.40 -6.74
N SER A 53 12.53 24.77 -7.93
CA SER A 53 13.62 25.75 -8.07
C SER A 53 13.22 27.18 -7.68
N ALA A 54 11.95 27.55 -7.93
CA ALA A 54 11.42 28.88 -7.64
C ALA A 54 10.92 29.05 -6.19
N ALA A 55 10.72 27.95 -5.46
CA ALA A 55 10.18 27.97 -4.10
C ALA A 55 11.23 28.36 -3.05
N SER A 56 10.75 29.01 -1.98
CA SER A 56 11.50 29.19 -0.74
C SER A 56 11.97 27.84 -0.16
N ALA A 57 12.97 27.82 0.72
CA ALA A 57 13.44 26.57 1.33
C ALA A 57 12.30 25.83 2.07
N GLU A 58 11.41 26.58 2.72
CA GLU A 58 10.26 26.02 3.43
C GLU A 58 9.23 25.42 2.46
N ASP A 59 8.87 26.16 1.41
CA ASP A 59 7.86 25.70 0.45
C ASP A 59 8.38 24.57 -0.43
N LYS A 60 9.67 24.59 -0.77
CA LYS A 60 10.37 23.47 -1.42
C LYS A 60 10.21 22.18 -0.61
N HIS A 61 10.33 22.25 0.72
CA HIS A 61 10.12 21.09 1.57
C HIS A 61 8.67 20.60 1.55
N LYS A 62 7.69 21.50 1.59
CA LYS A 62 6.26 21.13 1.49
C LYS A 62 5.93 20.46 0.15
N LEU A 63 6.42 21.02 -0.96
CA LEU A 63 6.29 20.46 -2.32
C LEU A 63 6.94 19.07 -2.42
N TYR A 64 8.13 18.91 -1.85
CA TYR A 64 8.82 17.62 -1.78
C TYR A 64 8.02 16.57 -1.00
N LEU A 65 7.48 16.93 0.18
CA LEU A 65 6.66 16.01 0.97
C LEU A 65 5.36 15.63 0.25
N PHE A 66 4.75 16.56 -0.49
CA PHE A 66 3.62 16.24 -1.36
C PHE A 66 4.00 15.20 -2.43
N ASN A 67 5.11 15.38 -3.13
CA ASN A 67 5.59 14.40 -4.10
C ASN A 67 5.85 13.02 -3.47
N CYS A 68 6.41 12.99 -2.25
CA CYS A 68 6.61 11.75 -1.50
C CYS A 68 5.29 11.06 -1.14
N ALA A 69 4.29 11.81 -0.67
CA ALA A 69 2.96 11.29 -0.36
C ALA A 69 2.29 10.72 -1.62
N GLN A 70 2.33 11.47 -2.72
CA GLN A 70 1.76 11.06 -4.00
C GLN A 70 2.46 9.80 -4.54
N ARG A 71 3.79 9.70 -4.43
CA ARG A 71 4.51 8.47 -4.81
C ARG A 71 4.17 7.29 -3.91
N ALA A 72 4.02 7.50 -2.60
CA ALA A 72 3.62 6.46 -1.67
C ALA A 72 2.23 5.90 -1.98
N HIS A 73 1.27 6.77 -2.34
CA HIS A 73 -0.07 6.38 -2.78
C HIS A 73 -0.05 5.67 -4.13
N GLY A 74 0.65 6.21 -5.13
CA GLY A 74 0.78 5.52 -6.44
C GLY A 74 1.39 4.13 -6.28
N ASN A 75 2.45 4.00 -5.46
CA ASN A 75 3.06 2.70 -5.18
C ASN A 75 2.12 1.75 -4.41
N TYR A 76 1.19 2.29 -3.61
CA TYR A 76 0.18 1.48 -2.95
C TYR A 76 -0.76 0.88 -3.98
N LEU A 77 -1.31 1.71 -4.87
CA LEU A 77 -2.22 1.26 -5.93
C LEU A 77 -1.55 0.25 -6.88
N GLU A 78 -0.28 0.49 -7.25
CA GLU A 78 0.55 -0.42 -8.06
C GLU A 78 0.71 -1.82 -7.44
N ASN A 79 0.59 -1.97 -6.11
CA ASN A 79 0.78 -3.25 -5.43
C ASN A 79 -0.51 -3.82 -4.83
N HIS A 80 -1.51 -2.96 -4.59
CA HIS A 80 -2.75 -3.34 -3.92
C HIS A 80 -3.52 -4.37 -4.72
N TYR A 81 -3.58 -4.25 -6.05
CA TYR A 81 -4.28 -5.25 -6.87
C TYR A 81 -3.64 -6.64 -6.73
N MET A 82 -2.30 -6.74 -6.80
CA MET A 82 -1.60 -8.03 -6.64
C MET A 82 -1.81 -8.61 -5.24
N ALA A 83 -1.68 -7.77 -4.21
CA ALA A 83 -1.87 -8.20 -2.81
C ALA A 83 -3.30 -8.65 -2.55
N LEU A 84 -4.30 -7.90 -3.01
CA LEU A 84 -5.71 -8.21 -2.84
C LEU A 84 -6.09 -9.51 -3.57
N THR A 85 -5.68 -9.67 -4.83
CA THR A 85 -5.94 -10.89 -5.61
C THR A 85 -5.34 -12.12 -4.95
N THR A 86 -4.08 -12.05 -4.54
CA THR A 86 -3.39 -13.20 -3.94
C THR A 86 -3.83 -13.49 -2.50
N LEU A 87 -4.25 -12.48 -1.74
CA LEU A 87 -4.91 -12.65 -0.43
C LEU A 87 -6.21 -13.44 -0.56
N LEU A 88 -7.07 -13.06 -1.50
CA LEU A 88 -8.37 -13.72 -1.71
C LEU A 88 -8.18 -15.17 -2.20
N ILE A 89 -7.31 -15.38 -3.20
CA ILE A 89 -7.06 -16.72 -3.75
C ILE A 89 -6.34 -17.62 -2.73
N GLY A 90 -5.24 -17.15 -2.13
CA GLY A 90 -4.50 -17.89 -1.12
C GLY A 90 -5.35 -18.23 0.10
N GLY A 91 -6.25 -17.31 0.47
CA GLY A 91 -7.16 -17.47 1.60
C GLY A 91 -8.12 -18.65 1.46
N LEU A 92 -8.47 -19.08 0.24
CA LEU A 92 -9.40 -20.19 0.03
C LEU A 92 -8.91 -21.50 0.63
N ARG A 93 -7.58 -21.72 0.66
CA ARG A 93 -6.95 -22.90 1.26
C ARG A 93 -6.19 -22.59 2.54
N TYR A 94 -5.61 -21.40 2.65
CA TYR A 94 -4.78 -20.98 3.78
C TYR A 94 -5.32 -19.67 4.40
N PRO A 95 -6.53 -19.67 4.99
CA PRO A 95 -7.21 -18.44 5.42
C PRO A 95 -6.43 -17.66 6.48
N LEU A 96 -5.95 -18.33 7.53
CA LEU A 96 -5.22 -17.68 8.62
C LEU A 96 -3.86 -17.13 8.16
N LEU A 97 -3.09 -17.91 7.39
CA LEU A 97 -1.79 -17.47 6.89
C LEU A 97 -1.93 -16.30 5.91
N SER A 98 -2.91 -16.38 5.00
CA SER A 98 -3.15 -15.31 4.02
C SER A 98 -3.61 -14.03 4.73
N SER A 99 -4.51 -14.13 5.71
CA SER A 99 -4.90 -12.99 6.54
C SER A 99 -3.70 -12.39 7.30
N ALA A 100 -2.86 -13.22 7.91
CA ALA A 100 -1.67 -12.75 8.63
C ALA A 100 -0.71 -11.99 7.70
N PHE A 101 -0.41 -12.54 6.52
CA PHE A 101 0.40 -11.82 5.53
C PHE A 101 -0.29 -10.54 5.05
N GLY A 102 -1.59 -10.52 4.84
CA GLY A 102 -2.33 -9.31 4.47
C GLY A 102 -2.27 -8.21 5.54
N VAL A 103 -2.31 -8.57 6.82
CA VAL A 103 -2.12 -7.63 7.93
C VAL A 103 -0.69 -7.09 7.96
N VAL A 104 0.32 -7.96 7.90
CA VAL A 104 1.73 -7.55 7.88
C VAL A 104 2.03 -6.66 6.67
N TRP A 105 1.48 -7.02 5.51
CA TRP A 105 1.56 -6.21 4.29
C TRP A 105 0.99 -4.82 4.53
N SER A 106 -0.23 -4.72 5.08
CA SER A 106 -0.91 -3.46 5.39
C SER A 106 -0.11 -2.58 6.35
N LEU A 107 0.45 -3.17 7.42
CA LEU A 107 1.33 -2.46 8.35
C LEU A 107 2.59 -1.93 7.64
N GLY A 108 3.21 -2.75 6.78
CA GLY A 108 4.35 -2.32 5.99
C GLY A 108 4.02 -1.18 5.04
N ARG A 109 2.82 -1.16 4.44
CA ARG A 109 2.34 -0.03 3.62
C ARG A 109 2.15 1.24 4.44
N ILE A 110 1.62 1.15 5.66
CA ILE A 110 1.49 2.29 6.58
C ILE A 110 2.87 2.85 6.93
N VAL A 111 3.80 2.00 7.38
CA VAL A 111 5.17 2.40 7.74
C VAL A 111 5.90 2.99 6.53
N TYR A 112 5.75 2.39 5.34
CA TYR A 112 6.33 2.89 4.10
C TYR A 112 5.84 4.32 3.81
N ALA A 113 4.53 4.55 3.88
CA ALA A 113 3.93 5.84 3.60
C ALA A 113 4.31 6.90 4.64
N VAL A 114 4.29 6.56 5.93
CA VAL A 114 4.72 7.47 7.02
C VAL A 114 6.19 7.82 6.87
N GLY A 115 7.05 6.82 6.62
CA GLY A 115 8.47 7.01 6.42
C GLY A 115 8.81 7.83 5.18
N TYR A 116 8.04 7.71 4.10
CA TYR A 116 8.28 8.51 2.89
C TYR A 116 8.07 10.01 3.13
N THR A 117 7.17 10.38 4.03
CA THR A 117 6.90 11.79 4.38
C THR A 117 7.59 12.23 5.68
N ALA A 118 8.60 11.49 6.14
CA ALA A 118 9.34 11.84 7.34
C ALA A 118 10.31 13.00 7.06
N LYS A 119 10.22 14.07 7.86
CA LYS A 119 11.01 15.30 7.68
C LYS A 119 12.52 15.12 7.91
N ASN A 120 12.91 14.06 8.61
CA ASN A 120 14.28 13.78 9.05
C ASN A 120 15.02 12.76 8.17
N LYS A 121 14.48 12.41 7.01
CA LYS A 121 15.08 11.43 6.09
C LYS A 121 15.15 11.99 4.68
N ASP A 122 16.37 12.15 4.19
CA ASP A 122 16.62 12.65 2.85
C ASP A 122 16.32 11.61 1.76
N ASN A 123 16.04 12.10 0.54
CA ASN A 123 15.88 11.31 -0.68
C ASN A 123 14.89 10.14 -0.55
N GLY A 124 13.84 10.32 0.24
CA GLY A 124 12.78 9.35 0.45
C GLY A 124 13.22 8.09 1.20
N LYS A 125 14.42 8.06 1.81
CA LYS A 125 14.98 6.86 2.44
C LYS A 125 14.12 6.33 3.60
N GLY A 126 13.32 7.18 4.23
CA GLY A 126 12.42 6.76 5.31
C GLY A 126 11.41 5.69 4.88
N ARG A 127 11.07 5.61 3.58
CA ARG A 127 10.17 4.57 3.04
C ARG A 127 10.70 3.15 3.26
N LEU A 128 12.02 2.98 3.34
CA LEU A 128 12.65 1.66 3.47
C LEU A 128 12.30 0.96 4.77
N ALA A 129 11.91 1.70 5.82
CA ALA A 129 11.42 1.12 7.07
C ALA A 129 10.17 0.25 6.86
N GLY A 130 9.36 0.54 5.84
CA GLY A 130 8.18 -0.26 5.51
C GLY A 130 8.44 -1.36 4.49
N ALA A 131 9.67 -1.50 3.96
CA ALA A 131 9.96 -2.42 2.85
C ALA A 131 9.73 -3.91 3.18
N PHE A 132 9.56 -4.26 4.46
CA PHE A 132 9.17 -5.60 4.88
C PHE A 132 7.81 -6.04 4.31
N PHE A 133 6.97 -5.11 3.79
CA PHE A 133 5.75 -5.49 3.05
C PHE A 133 6.05 -6.44 1.88
N TRP A 134 7.25 -6.38 1.28
CA TRP A 134 7.64 -7.29 0.18
C TRP A 134 7.72 -8.75 0.62
N LEU A 135 8.17 -9.01 1.85
CA LEU A 135 8.21 -10.38 2.37
C LEU A 135 6.80 -10.92 2.58
N ALA A 136 5.89 -10.08 3.09
CA ALA A 136 4.48 -10.44 3.21
C ALA A 136 3.80 -10.63 1.84
N GLN A 137 4.13 -9.78 0.86
CA GLN A 137 3.67 -9.90 -0.53
C GLN A 137 4.08 -11.24 -1.14
N LEU A 138 5.35 -11.65 -0.94
CA LEU A 138 5.84 -12.95 -1.40
C LEU A 138 5.08 -14.10 -0.73
N GLY A 139 4.81 -14.00 0.58
CA GLY A 139 3.98 -14.98 1.29
C GLY A 139 2.58 -15.12 0.69
N LEU A 140 1.93 -14.01 0.32
CA LEU A 140 0.64 -14.05 -0.39
C LEU A 140 0.74 -14.73 -1.76
N PHE A 141 1.80 -14.45 -2.52
CA PHE A 141 2.02 -15.08 -3.83
C PHE A 141 2.22 -16.59 -3.72
N VAL A 142 3.01 -17.04 -2.74
CA VAL A 142 3.23 -18.46 -2.47
C VAL A 142 1.92 -19.12 -2.06
N ASN A 143 1.14 -18.54 -1.14
CA ASN A 143 -0.14 -19.09 -0.73
C ASN A 143 -1.12 -19.23 -1.92
N ALA A 144 -1.23 -18.19 -2.75
CA ALA A 144 -2.09 -18.21 -3.93
C ALA A 144 -1.64 -19.26 -4.97
N GLY A 145 -0.33 -19.35 -5.22
CA GLY A 145 0.25 -20.34 -6.13
C GLY A 145 0.04 -21.77 -5.64
N LEU A 146 0.23 -22.02 -4.33
CA LEU A 146 -0.04 -23.32 -3.72
C LEU A 146 -1.53 -23.66 -3.79
N THR A 147 -2.43 -22.71 -3.52
CA THR A 147 -3.88 -22.95 -3.73
C THR A 147 -4.16 -23.38 -5.16
N GLY A 148 -3.63 -22.66 -6.16
CA GLY A 148 -3.80 -23.01 -7.58
C GLY A 148 -3.26 -24.40 -7.93
N TYR A 149 -2.06 -24.73 -7.44
CA TYR A 149 -1.44 -26.05 -7.65
C TYR A 149 -2.32 -27.18 -7.10
N ASN A 150 -2.78 -27.06 -5.84
CA ASN A 150 -3.62 -28.07 -5.19
C ASN A 150 -5.02 -28.22 -5.81
N LEU A 151 -5.45 -27.27 -6.64
CA LEU A 151 -6.71 -27.38 -7.39
C LEU A 151 -6.54 -28.09 -8.73
N ALA A 152 -5.35 -28.02 -9.32
CA ALA A 152 -5.07 -28.57 -10.65
C ALA A 152 -4.49 -29.99 -10.61
N PHE A 153 -3.73 -30.31 -9.55
CA PHE A 153 -2.99 -31.56 -9.37
C PHE A 153 -3.27 -32.16 -8.00
#